data_AF-A0A2V9SZD5-F1
#
_entry.id   AF-A0A2V9SZD5-F1
#
_cell.length_a   1.000
_cell.length_b   1.000
_cell.length_c   1.000
_cell.angle_alpha   90.00
_cell.angle_beta   90.00
_cell.angle_gamma   90.00
#
_symmetry.space_group_name_H-M   'P 1'
#
loop_
_entity.id
_entity.type
_entity.pdbx_description
1 polymer ?
#
loop_
_entity_poly.entity_id
_entity_poly.type
_entity_poly.pdbx_seq_one_letter_code
_entity_poly.pdbx_strand_id
1 'polypeptide(L)' 'MDLAAIQSALRDRNLDAWLFFDHHHRDPIAYRVLGLSEKLMVTRRWFYLVPANGEPKKLEFSASANRMSRP' A
#
# COMPACT_ATOMS: atom_id res chain seq x y z
N MET A 1 0.99 -2.00 9.79
CA MET A 1 -0.23 -1.52 9.12
C MET A 1 -1.42 -1.87 9.99
N ASP A 2 -2.22 -0.88 10.41
CA ASP A 2 -3.49 -1.11 11.11
C ASP A 2 -4.63 -1.12 10.08
N LEU A 3 -4.91 -2.29 9.51
CA LEU A 3 -5.89 -2.43 8.43
C LEU A 3 -7.31 -2.09 8.91
N ALA A 4 -7.67 -2.50 10.12
CA ALA A 4 -9.02 -2.29 10.67
C ALA A 4 -9.30 -0.80 10.87
N ALA A 5 -8.33 -0.04 11.39
CA ALA A 5 -8.44 1.41 11.53
C ALA A 5 -8.59 2.12 10.18
N ILE A 6 -7.80 1.72 9.17
CA ILE A 6 -7.89 2.29 7.82
C ILE A 6 -9.26 1.99 7.20
N GLN A 7 -9.73 0.75 7.29
CA GLN A 7 -11.03 0.36 6.74
C GLN A 7 -12.20 1.02 7.47
N SER A 8 -12.10 1.22 8.79
CA SER A 8 -13.10 2.01 9.52
C SER A 8 -13.15 3.45 9.02
N ALA A 9 -11.99 4.11 8.93
CA ALA A 9 -11.90 5.48 8.44
C ALA A 9 -12.41 5.64 7.00
N LEU A 10 -12.23 4.62 6.15
CA LEU A 10 -12.79 4.61 4.79
C LEU A 10 -14.32 4.52 4.81
N ARG A 11 -14.89 3.62 5.62
CA ARG A 11 -16.35 3.49 5.77
C ARG A 11 -16.97 4.74 6.37
N ASP A 12 -16.35 5.32 7.40
CA ASP A 12 -16.83 6.54 8.07
C ASP A 12 -16.86 7.75 7.10
N ARG A 13 -15.96 7.75 6.10
CA ARG A 13 -15.89 8.77 5.06
C ARG A 13 -16.67 8.39 3.79
N ASN A 14 -17.37 7.27 3.80
CA ASN A 14 -18.11 6.74 2.66
C ASN A 14 -17.23 6.61 1.38
N LEU A 15 -15.99 6.18 1.56
CA LEU A 15 -15.01 5.92 0.50
C LEU A 15 -14.86 4.42 0.28
N ASP A 16 -14.83 3.98 -0.97
CA ASP A 16 -14.74 2.56 -1.31
C ASP A 16 -13.34 1.97 -1.09
N ALA A 17 -12.28 2.77 -1.28
CA ALA A 17 -10.90 2.33 -1.13
C ALA A 17 -9.89 3.47 -1.00
N TRP A 18 -8.70 3.14 -0.50
CA TRP A 18 -7.52 3.98 -0.54
C TRP A 18 -6.47 3.37 -1.48
N LEU A 19 -6.10 4.10 -2.53
CA LEU A 19 -4.96 3.75 -3.37
C LEU A 19 -3.69 4.46 -2.89
N PHE A 20 -2.73 3.69 -2.41
CA PHE A 20 -1.37 4.16 -2.16
C PHE A 20 -0.55 4.02 -3.43
N PHE A 21 0.27 5.03 -3.69
CA PHE A 21 1.15 5.11 -4.86
C PHE A 21 2.46 5.75 -4.44
N ASP A 22 3.58 5.15 -4.85
CA ASP A 22 4.87 5.79 -4.68
C ASP A 22 5.74 5.64 -5.93
N HIS A 23 6.56 6.68 -6.15
CA HIS A 23 7.58 6.72 -7.17
C HIS A 23 8.78 7.50 -6.61
N HIS A 24 9.86 6.78 -6.30
CA HIS A 24 11.10 7.33 -5.71
C HIS A 24 10.93 7.95 -4.30
N HIS A 25 10.25 7.27 -3.36
CA HIS A 25 10.16 7.72 -1.96
C HIS A 25 9.57 9.13 -1.78
N ARG A 26 8.65 9.55 -2.65
CA ARG A 26 8.07 10.90 -2.56
C ARG A 26 6.87 10.94 -1.61
N ASP A 27 6.33 9.80 -1.22
CA ASP A 27 5.21 9.72 -0.27
C ASP A 27 5.62 9.02 1.04
N PRO A 28 6.18 9.75 2.03
CA PRO A 28 6.55 9.19 3.33
C PRO A 28 5.33 8.71 4.15
N ILE A 29 4.11 9.18 3.84
CA ILE A 29 2.89 8.78 4.53
C ILE A 29 2.54 7.33 4.15
N ALA A 30 2.70 6.95 2.89
CA ALA A 30 2.45 5.59 2.42
C ALA A 30 3.30 4.55 3.17
N TYR A 31 4.60 4.83 3.39
CA TYR A 31 5.50 3.92 4.12
C TYR A 31 5.08 3.76 5.58
N ARG A 32 4.72 4.86 6.24
CA ARG A 32 4.27 4.85 7.63
C ARG A 32 2.93 4.13 7.82
N VAL A 33 1.97 4.37 6.93
CA VAL A 33 0.63 3.77 7.00
C VAL A 33 0.68 2.27 6.68
N LEU A 34 1.46 1.87 5.67
CA LEU A 34 1.62 0.47 5.29
C LEU A 34 2.63 -0.29 6.17
N GLY A 35 3.38 0.41 7.03
CA GLY A 35 4.43 -0.20 7.87
C GLY A 35 5.56 -0.80 7.03
N LEU A 36 5.85 -0.21 5.87
CA LEU A 36 6.95 -0.64 5.01
C LEU A 36 8.26 -0.07 5.57
N SER A 37 9.29 -0.89 5.69
CA SER A 37 10.61 -0.44 6.13
C SER A 37 11.16 0.62 5.17
N GLU A 38 11.59 1.78 5.69
CA GLU A 38 12.25 2.86 4.93
C GLU A 38 13.53 2.40 4.20
N LYS A 39 14.06 1.23 4.56
CA LYS A 39 15.21 0.57 3.92
C LYS A 39 14.83 -0.23 2.66
N LEU A 40 13.56 -0.35 2.31
CA LEU A 40 13.16 -0.98 1.05
C LEU A 40 13.65 -0.08 -0.09
N MET A 41 14.60 -0.58 -0.90
CA MET A 41 15.00 0.09 -2.13
C MET A 41 13.84 0.05 -3.13
N VAL A 42 12.96 1.04 -3.06
CA VAL A 42 11.82 1.19 -3.97
C VAL A 42 12.29 1.92 -5.22
N THR A 43 12.97 1.18 -6.10
CA THR A 43 13.44 1.68 -7.41
C THR A 43 12.36 1.55 -8.50
N ARG A 44 11.20 0.97 -8.19
CA ARG A 44 10.11 0.75 -9.13
C ARG A 44 8.78 1.25 -8.60
N ARG A 45 7.97 1.79 -9.51
CA ARG A 45 6.59 2.23 -9.26
C ARG A 45 5.75 1.07 -8.74
N TRP A 46 5.06 1.28 -7.63
CA TRP A 46 4.10 0.32 -7.09
C TRP A 46 2.80 1.01 -6.70
N PHE A 47 1.74 0.21 -6.67
CA PHE A 47 0.43 0.64 -6.23
C PHE A 47 -0.09 -0.36 -5.19
N TYR A 48 -0.76 0.12 -4.15
CA TYR A 48 -1.37 -0.72 -3.13
C TYR A 48 -2.76 -0.21 -2.81
N LEU A 49 -3.76 -1.04 -3.09
CA LEU A 49 -5.16 -0.72 -2.88
C LEU A 49 -5.63 -1.33 -1.56
N VAL A 50 -6.15 -0.50 -0.67
CA VAL A 50 -6.83 -0.92 0.56
C VAL A 50 -8.32 -0.66 0.39
N PRO A 51 -9.16 -1.68 0.14
CA PRO A 51 -10.60 -1.48 0.05
C PRO A 51 -11.20 -1.30 1.45
N ALA A 52 -12.32 -0.58 1.54
CA ALA A 52 -13.09 -0.42 2.77
C ALA A 52 -13.63 -1.77 3.32
N ASN A 53 -13.80 -2.75 2.43
CA ASN A 53 -14.19 -4.12 2.75
C ASN A 53 -13.35 -5.12 1.94
N GLY A 54 -12.86 -6.17 2.60
CA GLY A 54 -12.07 -7.22 1.96
C GLY A 54 -10.55 -7.05 2.11
N GLU A 55 -9.80 -7.79 1.29
CA GLU A 55 -8.35 -7.87 1.42
C GLU A 55 -7.62 -6.82 0.57
N PRO A 56 -6.58 -6.16 1.11
CA PRO A 56 -5.72 -5.27 0.35
C PRO A 56 -5.03 -5.96 -0.83
N LYS A 57 -4.89 -5.24 -1.96
CA LYS A 57 -4.25 -5.74 -3.18
C LYS A 57 -3.03 -4.91 -3.55
N LYS A 58 -1.89 -5.58 -3.71
CA LYS A 58 -0.68 -4.98 -4.27
C LYS A 58 -0.68 -5.15 -5.78
N LEU A 59 -0.49 -4.06 -6.51
CA LEU A 59 -0.25 -4.05 -7.95
C LEU A 59 1.22 -3.67 -8.18
N GLU A 60 2.01 -4.65 -8.58
CA GLU A 60 3.39 -4.45 -9.00
C GLU A 60 3.45 -4.32 -10.52
N PHE A 61 4.18 -3.32 -11.03
CA PHE A 61 4.42 -3.22 -12.47
C PHE A 61 5.41 -4.32 -12.89
N SER A 62 4.87 -5.42 -13.42
CA SER A 62 5.63 -6.59 -13.84
C SER A 62 6.38 -6.33 -15.15
N ALA A 63 7.67 -5.99 -15.04
CA ALA A 63 8.68 -6.35 -16.05
C ALA A 63 9.76 -7.29 -15.48
N SER A 64 9.65 -7.72 -14.21
CA SER A 64 10.44 -8.83 -13.63
C SER A 64 9.84 -9.18 -12.28
N ALA A 65 9.11 -10.29 -12.22
CA ALA A 65 8.54 -10.83 -10.99
C ALA A 65 9.66 -11.37 -10.10
N ASN A 66 10.19 -10.53 -9.19
CA ASN A 66 10.90 -11.04 -8.02
C ASN A 66 9.97 -10.91 -6.81
N ARG A 67 9.41 -12.06 -6.43
CA ARG A 67 8.43 -12.24 -5.35
C ARG A 67 9.05 -11.75 -4.04
N MET A 68 8.60 -10.61 -3.54
CA MET A 68 8.94 -10.16 -2.19
C MET A 68 8.08 -10.93 -1.20
N SER A 69 8.57 -12.11 -0.78
CA SER A 69 7.96 -12.96 0.25
C SER A 69 7.85 -12.20 1.57
N ARG A 70 6.66 -12.24 2.18
CA ARG A 70 6.42 -11.77 3.55
C ARG A 70 7.14 -12.69 4.55
N PRO A 71 7.72 -12.19 5.65
CA PRO A 71 8.09 -13.03 6.80
C PRO A 71 6.85 -13.63 7.46
#